data_AF-A0A2S0LJ56-F1
#
_entry.id   AF-A0A2S0LJ56-F1
#
_cell.length_a   1.000
_cell.length_b   1.000
_cell.length_c   1.000
_cell.angle_alpha   90.00
_cell.angle_beta   90.00
_cell.angle_gamma   90.00
#
_symmetry.space_group_name_H-M   'P 1'
#
loop_
_entity.id
_entity.type
_entity.pdbx_description
1 polymer ?
#
loop_
_entity_poly.entity_id
_entity_poly.type
_entity_poly.pdbx_seq_one_letter_code
_entity_poly.pdbx_strand_id
1 'polypeptide(L)'
;MFYAYFPVVNKETNKILTSIYGYKSLFWALWQQRKTEYFKAIQTKKRLLTTPEVSFEQYSSLADDKSAFGKIAIDSLWIQSNTLTE
;
A
#
# COMPACT_ATOMS: atom_id res chain seq x y z
N MET A 1 -13.93 -14.94 2.76
CA MET A 1 -14.46 -13.72 2.10
C MET A 1 -14.03 -12.51 2.92
N PHE A 2 -12.84 -11.95 2.66
CA PHE A 2 -12.26 -10.84 3.46
C PHE A 2 -12.44 -9.48 2.77
N TYR A 3 -13.69 -9.07 2.57
CA TYR A 3 -14.02 -7.78 1.92
C TYR A 3 -14.17 -6.59 2.89
N ALA A 4 -14.15 -6.80 4.21
CA ALA A 4 -14.67 -5.79 5.15
C ALA A 4 -13.64 -4.82 5.77
N TYR A 5 -12.35 -4.83 5.41
CA TYR A 5 -11.37 -3.97 6.10
C TYR A 5 -10.20 -3.51 5.23
N PHE A 6 -10.42 -3.36 3.93
CA PHE A 6 -9.51 -2.52 3.15
C PHE A 6 -10.06 -1.10 3.17
N PRO A 7 -9.25 -0.03 3.31
CA PRO A 7 -9.71 1.28 2.90
C PRO A 7 -9.88 1.22 1.38
N VAL A 8 -11.04 0.73 0.95
CA VAL A 8 -11.55 1.05 -0.37
C VAL A 8 -11.56 2.56 -0.38
N VAL A 9 -10.65 3.12 -1.17
CA VAL A 9 -10.59 4.55 -1.41
C VAL A 9 -12.01 4.95 -1.78
N ASN A 10 -12.59 5.89 -1.03
CA ASN A 10 -13.96 6.28 -1.30
C ASN A 10 -14.07 6.82 -2.73
N LYS A 11 -15.27 6.84 -3.29
CA LYS A 11 -15.51 7.22 -4.69
C LYS A 11 -14.92 8.60 -5.02
N GLU A 12 -15.02 9.55 -4.09
CA GLU A 12 -14.52 10.91 -4.30
C GLU A 12 -12.99 10.98 -4.31
N THR A 13 -12.32 10.27 -3.39
CA THR A 13 -10.86 10.16 -3.40
C THR A 13 -10.36 9.46 -4.67
N ASN A 14 -11.06 8.43 -5.15
CA ASN A 14 -10.71 7.80 -6.44
C ASN A 14 -10.84 8.78 -7.62
N LYS A 15 -11.89 9.63 -7.63
CA LYS A 15 -12.04 10.66 -8.66
C LYS A 15 -10.89 11.66 -8.61
N ILE A 16 -10.56 12.18 -7.43
CA ILE A 16 -9.45 13.13 -7.23
C ILE A 16 -8.12 12.52 -7.68
N LEU A 17 -7.81 11.30 -7.24
CA LEU A 17 -6.57 10.62 -7.63
C LEU A 17 -6.53 10.34 -9.14
N THR A 18 -7.65 9.94 -9.74
CA THR A 18 -7.73 9.73 -11.19
C THR A 18 -7.58 11.02 -11.97
N SER A 19 -8.08 12.16 -11.48
CA SER A 19 -7.88 13.45 -12.14
C SER A 19 -6.43 13.94 -12.06
N ILE A 20 -5.68 13.56 -11.02
CA ILE A 20 -4.27 13.93 -10.86
C ILE A 20 -3.36 13.03 -11.71
N TYR A 21 -3.53 11.70 -11.61
CA TYR A 21 -2.61 10.75 -12.21
C TYR A 21 -3.09 10.14 -13.52
N GLY A 22 -4.38 10.22 -13.85
CA GLY A 22 -4.99 9.50 -14.95
C GLY A 22 -5.33 8.04 -14.61
N TYR A 23 -6.22 7.43 -15.40
CA TYR A 23 -6.76 6.08 -15.14
C TYR A 23 -5.76 4.95 -15.45
N LYS A 24 -4.92 5.09 -16.47
CA LYS A 24 -3.93 4.07 -16.90
C LYS A 24 -2.50 4.47 -16.51
N SER A 25 -2.33 4.96 -15.28
CA SER A 25 -1.04 5.48 -14.81
C SER A 25 -0.28 4.49 -13.96
N LEU A 26 1.05 4.70 -13.89
CA LEU A 26 1.94 3.95 -13.01
C LEU A 26 1.52 4.05 -11.53
N PHE A 27 0.88 5.16 -11.15
CA PHE A 27 0.30 5.35 -9.82
C PHE A 27 -0.63 4.20 -9.44
N TRP A 28 -1.55 3.80 -10.33
CA TRP A 28 -2.50 2.73 -10.02
C TRP A 28 -1.83 1.36 -9.93
N ALA A 29 -0.76 1.12 -10.70
CA ALA A 29 0.02 -0.11 -10.58
C ALA A 29 0.72 -0.19 -9.22
N LEU A 30 1.42 0.88 -8.81
CA LEU A 30 2.04 0.97 -7.48
C LEU A 30 0.99 0.89 -6.37
N TRP A 31 -0.17 1.54 -6.53
CA TRP A 31 -1.29 1.44 -5.59
C TRP A 31 -1.68 -0.03 -5.38
N GLN A 32 -1.91 -0.81 -6.44
CA GLN A 32 -2.23 -2.25 -6.30
C GLN A 32 -1.14 -3.04 -5.57
N GLN A 33 0.13 -2.74 -5.86
CA GLN A 33 1.26 -3.36 -5.18
C GLN A 33 1.24 -3.06 -3.68
N ARG A 34 1.11 -1.79 -3.28
CA ARG A 34 1.05 -1.39 -1.86
C ARG A 34 -0.15 -1.97 -1.13
N LYS A 35 -1.28 -2.14 -1.80
CA LYS A 35 -2.42 -2.88 -1.22
C LYS A 35 -2.04 -4.33 -0.91
N THR A 36 -1.33 -4.99 -1.82
CA THR A 36 -0.90 -6.38 -1.65
C THR A 36 0.07 -6.52 -0.48
N GLU A 37 1.04 -5.61 -0.37
CA GLU A 37 1.97 -5.50 0.77
C GLU A 37 1.18 -5.37 2.10
N TYR A 38 0.22 -4.44 2.17
CA TYR A 38 -0.59 -4.27 3.37
C TYR A 38 -1.44 -5.51 3.72
N PHE A 39 -2.00 -6.19 2.72
CA PHE A 39 -2.74 -7.44 2.95
C PHE A 39 -1.83 -8.53 3.50
N LYS A 40 -0.61 -8.65 2.96
CA LYS A 40 0.41 -9.56 3.48
C LYS A 40 0.75 -9.20 4.93
N ALA A 41 0.86 -7.92 5.28
CA ALA A 41 1.06 -7.49 6.66
C ALA A 41 -0.08 -7.96 7.59
N ILE A 42 -1.34 -7.83 7.17
CA ILE A 42 -2.48 -8.30 7.98
C ILE A 42 -2.39 -9.81 8.23
N GLN A 43 -2.10 -10.59 7.19
CA GLN A 43 -2.00 -12.05 7.30
C GLN A 43 -0.82 -12.46 8.19
N THR A 44 0.35 -11.87 7.94
CA THR A 44 1.56 -12.09 8.74
C THR A 44 1.34 -11.71 10.19
N LYS A 45 0.72 -10.56 10.48
CA LYS A 45 0.40 -10.14 11.85
C LYS A 45 -0.45 -11.19 12.57
N LYS A 46 -1.50 -11.70 11.92
CA LYS A 46 -2.36 -12.74 12.51
C LYS A 46 -1.58 -14.01 12.85
N ARG A 47 -0.68 -14.44 11.95
CA ARG A 47 0.20 -15.60 12.19
C ARG A 47 1.19 -15.36 13.34
N LEU A 48 1.79 -14.17 13.40
CA LEU A 48 2.76 -13.82 14.43
C LEU A 48 2.14 -13.71 15.83
N LEU A 49 0.84 -13.37 15.94
CA LEU A 49 0.14 -13.35 17.23
C LEU A 49 0.09 -14.71 17.93
N THR A 50 0.15 -15.81 17.18
CA THR A 50 0.15 -17.17 17.72
C THR A 50 1.54 -17.80 17.69
N THR A 51 2.57 -17.05 17.30
CA THR A 51 3.95 -17.53 17.23
C THR A 51 4.63 -17.26 18.57
N PRO A 52 5.16 -18.29 19.29
CA PRO A 52 5.70 -18.13 20.64
C PRO A 52 6.91 -17.18 20.71
N GLU A 53 7.74 -17.17 19.67
CA GLU A 53 8.92 -16.33 19.58
C GLU A 53 9.00 -15.73 18.18
N VAL A 54 9.04 -14.39 18.10
CA VAL A 54 9.08 -13.65 16.84
C VAL A 54 10.46 -13.05 16.67
N SER A 55 11.16 -13.40 15.60
CA SER A 55 12.48 -12.84 15.33
C SER A 55 12.41 -11.37 14.92
N PHE A 56 13.52 -10.65 15.05
CA PHE A 56 13.61 -9.26 14.60
C PHE A 56 13.29 -9.14 13.10
N GLU A 57 13.80 -10.05 12.27
CA GLU A 57 13.61 -10.05 10.82
C GLU A 57 12.13 -10.25 10.46
N GLN A 58 11.43 -11.14 11.18
CA GLN A 58 10.00 -11.36 10.99
C GLN A 58 9.19 -10.11 11.34
N TYR A 59 9.52 -9.46 12.45
CA TYR A 59 8.86 -8.22 12.85
C TYR A 59 9.19 -7.06 11.89
N SER A 60 10.44 -6.94 11.46
CA SER A 60 10.91 -5.93 10.53
C SER A 60 10.20 -6.05 9.18
N SER A 61 10.10 -7.26 8.63
CA SER A 61 9.34 -7.50 7.39
C SER A 61 7.85 -7.18 7.56
N LEU A 62 7.25 -7.51 8.71
CA LEU A 62 5.87 -7.11 9.00
C LEU A 62 5.73 -5.58 9.04
N ALA A 63 6.65 -4.88 9.69
CA ALA A 63 6.62 -3.43 9.80
C ALA A 63 6.77 -2.77 8.42
N ASP A 64 7.67 -3.30 7.57
CA ASP A 64 7.87 -2.83 6.21
C ASP A 64 6.61 -3.01 5.34
N ASP A 65 6.01 -4.20 5.35
CA ASP A 65 4.76 -4.47 4.63
C ASP A 65 3.61 -3.59 5.17
N LYS A 66 3.57 -3.34 6.50
CA LYS A 66 2.53 -2.52 7.15
C LYS A 66 2.67 -1.03 6.85
N SER A 67 3.88 -0.58 6.53
CA SER A 67 4.17 0.82 6.15
C SER A 67 3.73 1.17 4.71
N ALA A 68 3.13 0.23 3.98
CA ALA A 68 2.74 0.38 2.58
C ALA A 68 1.95 1.67 2.25
N PHE A 69 1.07 2.16 3.14
CA PHE A 69 0.39 3.44 2.91
C PHE A 69 1.33 4.65 2.93
N GLY A 70 2.37 4.63 3.77
CA GLY A 70 3.44 5.65 3.74
C GLY A 70 4.24 5.57 2.44
N LYS A 71 4.49 4.36 1.93
CA LYS A 71 5.15 4.15 0.64
C LYS A 71 4.33 4.74 -0.53
N ILE A 72 2.99 4.67 -0.49
CA ILE A 72 2.13 5.31 -1.50
C ILE A 72 2.37 6.83 -1.56
N ALA A 73 2.55 7.50 -0.43
CA ALA A 73 2.82 8.94 -0.42
C ALA A 73 4.16 9.27 -1.12
N ILE A 74 5.17 8.44 -0.91
CA ILE A 74 6.49 8.57 -1.57
C ILE A 74 6.37 8.25 -3.07
N ASP A 75 5.67 7.16 -3.43
CA ASP A 75 5.39 6.77 -4.81
C ASP A 75 4.68 7.92 -5.56
N SER A 76 3.70 8.56 -4.93
CA SER A 76 3.00 9.73 -5.46
C SER A 76 3.94 10.89 -5.78
N LEU A 77 4.81 11.28 -4.84
CA LEU A 77 5.78 12.36 -5.06
C LEU A 77 6.76 12.02 -6.18
N TRP A 78 7.26 10.78 -6.20
CA TRP A 78 8.19 10.31 -7.23
C TRP A 78 7.57 10.31 -8.62
N ILE A 79 6.31 9.86 -8.76
CA ILE A 79 5.60 9.93 -10.04
C ILE A 79 5.49 11.38 -10.49
N GLN A 80 5.05 12.27 -9.60
CA GLN A 80 4.88 13.69 -9.94
C GLN A 80 6.21 14.36 -10.34
N SER A 81 7.31 14.06 -9.65
CA SER A 81 8.61 14.63 -10.00
C SER A 81 9.11 14.21 -11.37
N ASN A 82 8.81 12.98 -11.81
CA ASN A 82 9.24 12.48 -13.12
C ASN A 82 8.31 12.91 -14.26
N THR A 83 7.04 13.21 -13.98
CA THR A 83 6.12 13.78 -14.98
C THR A 83 6.36 15.26 -15.27
N LEU A 84 7.08 15.99 -14.40
CA LEU A 84 7.42 17.41 -14.59
C LEU A 84 8.70 17.62 -15.43
N THR A 85 9.39 16.53 -15.79
CA THR A 85 10.65 16.54 -16.56
C THR A 85 10.49 16.12 -18.03
N GLU A 86 9.26 15.88 -18.48
CA GLU A 86 8.88 15.69 -19.90
C GLU A 86 8.17 16.94 -20.43
#